data_AF-A0A964BKX2-F1
#
_entry.id   AF-A0A964BKX2-F1
#
_cell.length_a   1.000
_cell.length_b   1.000
_cell.length_c   1.000
_cell.angle_alpha   90.00
_cell.angle_beta   90.00
_cell.angle_gamma   90.00
#
_symmetry.space_group_name_H-M   'P 1'
#
loop_
_entity.id
_entity.type
_entity.pdbx_description
1 polymer ?
#
loop_
_entity_poly.entity_id
_entity_poly.type
_entity_poly.pdbx_seq_one_letter_code
_entity_poly.pdbx_strand_id
1 'polypeptide(L)'
;MGRRRAGWRDVKEESALDPHTPATAAETSATGLRPVPGDIDGKTLLSAILASLEDDKAEDVITIPLAGKSEMADHMVVATGRSSRQVGAIAEHLADRLKQDHGMIVRSEGKELGDWVLIDAGDVIVHVFRPEVREFYQIEKMWAPQAAARPSPAGTA
;
A
#
# COMPACT_ATOMS: atom_id res chain seq x y z
N MET A 1 45.07 30.85 7.67
CA MET A 1 44.42 30.97 8.99
C MET A 1 44.09 29.58 9.54
N GLY A 2 44.88 29.06 10.48
CA GLY A 2 44.61 27.76 11.13
C GLY A 2 43.53 27.89 12.21
N ARG A 3 42.60 26.92 12.30
CA ARG A 3 41.49 26.95 13.27
C ARG A 3 41.78 26.07 14.50
N ARG A 4 41.84 26.75 15.66
CA ARG A 4 41.52 26.39 17.06
C ARG A 4 41.92 25.01 17.65
N ARG A 5 42.21 25.06 18.96
CA ARG A 5 42.57 23.93 19.85
C ARG A 5 41.35 23.36 20.59
N ALA A 6 41.64 22.33 21.41
CA ALA A 6 40.90 21.75 22.53
C ALA A 6 39.88 20.66 22.15
N GLY A 7 39.81 19.54 22.88
CA GLY A 7 40.67 19.08 23.98
C GLY A 7 40.28 17.65 24.42
N TRP A 8 41.27 16.81 24.74
CA TRP A 8 41.07 15.40 25.14
C TRP A 8 41.32 15.22 26.65
N ARG A 9 40.40 14.52 27.34
CA ARG A 9 40.47 13.85 28.67
C ARG A 9 39.05 13.74 29.23
N ASP A 10 38.65 12.71 29.99
CA ASP A 10 39.25 11.38 30.28
C ASP A 10 38.08 10.39 30.60
N VAL A 11 38.40 9.13 30.91
CA VAL A 11 37.44 8.02 31.11
C VAL A 11 37.01 7.87 32.58
N LYS A 12 36.00 7.00 32.83
CA LYS A 12 35.82 6.03 33.96
C LYS A 12 34.32 5.95 34.37
N GLU A 13 33.57 4.89 34.02
CA GLU A 13 33.48 3.54 34.64
C GLU A 13 32.97 3.50 36.09
N GLU A 14 31.71 3.06 36.26
CA GLU A 14 31.16 2.30 37.40
C GLU A 14 29.78 1.76 36.91
N SER A 15 29.47 0.46 36.74
CA SER A 15 29.73 -0.81 37.48
C SER A 15 28.71 -1.11 38.58
N ALA A 16 27.64 -1.87 38.26
CA ALA A 16 26.91 -2.70 39.22
C ALA A 16 26.00 -3.77 38.56
N LEU A 17 25.97 -4.96 39.18
CA LEU A 17 25.23 -6.19 38.86
C LEU A 17 24.98 -6.95 40.20
N ASP A 18 24.06 -7.89 40.40
CA ASP A 18 23.00 -8.55 39.59
C ASP A 18 21.64 -8.34 40.36
N PRO A 19 20.58 -9.22 40.42
CA PRO A 19 20.18 -10.38 39.62
C PRO A 19 18.67 -10.46 39.24
N HIS A 20 18.28 -11.60 38.66
CA HIS A 20 16.95 -11.96 38.14
C HIS A 20 15.74 -11.89 39.12
N THR A 21 14.54 -11.90 38.54
CA THR A 21 13.32 -12.53 39.09
C THR A 21 12.47 -13.07 37.93
N PRO A 22 12.11 -14.37 37.87
CA PRO A 22 11.29 -14.93 36.80
C PRO A 22 9.88 -15.33 37.26
N ALA A 23 8.84 -14.68 36.69
CA ALA A 23 7.45 -15.15 36.62
C ALA A 23 6.61 -14.13 35.81
N THR A 24 5.58 -14.47 35.04
CA THR A 24 5.20 -15.73 34.35
C THR A 24 4.22 -15.36 33.22
N ALA A 25 4.01 -16.27 32.27
CA ALA A 25 3.22 -16.17 31.03
C ALA A 25 2.04 -15.18 30.96
N ALA A 26 1.90 -14.49 29.81
CA ALA A 26 0.90 -14.84 28.78
C ALA A 26 1.03 -13.96 27.51
N GLU A 27 0.75 -14.56 26.35
CA GLU A 27 0.83 -13.93 25.02
C GLU A 27 -0.42 -13.11 24.67
N THR A 28 -0.25 -12.01 23.93
CA THR A 28 -1.06 -11.74 22.71
C THR A 28 -0.51 -10.56 21.90
N SER A 29 -0.60 -10.69 20.58
CA SER A 29 -0.04 -9.81 19.56
C SER A 29 -0.57 -8.38 19.56
N ALA A 30 0.34 -7.43 19.29
CA ALA A 30 0.08 -6.29 18.40
C ALA A 30 1.42 -5.75 17.86
N THR A 31 1.81 -6.17 16.65
CA THR A 31 2.88 -5.47 15.91
C THR A 31 2.43 -4.04 15.67
N GLY A 32 3.31 -3.07 15.94
CA GLY A 32 2.95 -1.65 16.02
C GLY A 32 2.44 -1.06 14.71
N LEU A 33 1.12 -1.04 14.54
CA LEU A 33 0.43 -0.17 13.61
C LEU A 33 0.71 1.28 14.03
N ARG A 34 1.10 2.15 13.09
CA ARG A 34 1.16 3.60 13.35
C ARG A 34 -0.21 4.18 13.00
N PRO A 35 -1.05 4.59 13.97
CA PRO A 35 -2.30 5.25 13.64
C PRO A 35 -2.00 6.60 13.00
N VAL A 36 -2.54 6.82 11.80
CA VAL A 36 -2.63 8.13 11.14
C VAL A 36 -4.10 8.56 11.09
N PRO A 37 -4.42 9.86 11.05
CA PRO A 37 -5.80 10.31 11.21
C PRO A 37 -6.72 9.82 10.08
N GLY A 38 -7.76 9.07 10.44
CA GLY A 38 -8.66 8.39 9.49
C GLY A 38 -8.68 6.88 9.71
N ASP A 39 -8.87 6.45 10.96
CA ASP A 39 -8.75 5.05 11.44
C ASP A 39 -9.90 4.18 10.89
N ILE A 40 -9.77 3.75 9.64
CA ILE A 40 -10.67 2.78 8.99
C ILE A 40 -9.89 1.50 8.67
N ASP A 41 -10.53 0.34 8.81
CA ASP A 41 -9.86 -0.92 8.51
C ASP A 41 -9.62 -1.08 6.99
N GLY A 42 -8.52 -1.72 6.61
CA GLY A 42 -8.14 -1.90 5.20
C GLY A 42 -9.21 -2.58 4.34
N LYS A 43 -10.11 -3.39 4.90
CA LYS A 43 -11.26 -3.98 4.17
C LYS A 43 -12.38 -2.98 3.96
N THR A 44 -12.67 -2.13 4.95
CA THR A 44 -13.60 -1.00 4.79
C THR A 44 -13.08 0.00 3.76
N LEU A 45 -11.78 0.36 3.82
CA LEU A 45 -11.12 1.20 2.82
C LEU A 45 -11.22 0.59 1.42
N LEU A 46 -10.87 -0.70 1.26
CA LEU A 46 -10.99 -1.41 -0.02
C LEU A 46 -12.44 -1.39 -0.53
N SER A 47 -13.43 -1.60 0.34
CA SER A 47 -14.85 -1.60 -0.03
C SER A 47 -15.32 -0.21 -0.50
N ALA A 48 -14.90 0.86 0.19
CA ALA A 48 -15.18 2.24 -0.22
C ALA A 48 -14.54 2.60 -1.56
N ILE A 49 -13.29 2.18 -1.78
CA ILE A 49 -12.58 2.33 -3.07
C ILE A 49 -13.35 1.61 -4.19
N LEU A 50 -13.72 0.35 -4.00
CA LEU A 50 -14.44 -0.43 -5.01
C LEU A 50 -15.82 0.17 -5.34
N ALA A 51 -16.56 0.65 -4.34
CA ALA A 51 -17.83 1.35 -4.55
C ALA A 51 -17.66 2.65 -5.35
N SER A 52 -16.62 3.46 -5.03
CA SER A 52 -16.31 4.66 -5.80
C SER A 52 -15.96 4.35 -7.26
N LEU A 53 -15.18 3.29 -7.51
CA LEU A 53 -14.80 2.87 -8.86
C LEU A 53 -16.02 2.37 -9.66
N GLU A 54 -16.94 1.65 -9.01
CA GLU A 54 -18.20 1.22 -9.64
C GLU A 54 -19.10 2.42 -9.98
N ASP A 55 -19.27 3.37 -9.08
CA ASP A 55 -20.07 4.58 -9.33
C ASP A 55 -19.55 5.39 -10.53
N ASP A 56 -18.24 5.59 -10.61
CA ASP A 56 -17.57 6.29 -11.71
C ASP A 56 -17.43 5.46 -12.99
N LYS A 57 -18.03 4.26 -13.01
CA LYS A 57 -18.08 3.31 -14.14
C LYS A 57 -16.67 2.99 -14.68
N ALA A 58 -15.75 2.71 -13.77
CA ALA A 58 -14.47 2.12 -14.11
C ALA A 58 -14.66 0.67 -14.59
N GLU A 59 -13.82 0.25 -15.54
CA GLU A 59 -13.88 -1.04 -16.21
C GLU A 59 -12.73 -1.95 -15.74
N ASP A 60 -12.86 -3.27 -15.92
CA ASP A 60 -11.83 -4.28 -15.57
C ASP A 60 -11.21 -4.13 -14.17
N VAL A 61 -12.02 -3.75 -13.18
CA VAL A 61 -11.57 -3.54 -11.81
C VAL A 61 -11.15 -4.87 -11.19
N ILE A 62 -9.87 -5.00 -10.85
CA ILE A 62 -9.32 -6.16 -10.15
C ILE A 62 -8.69 -5.75 -8.82
N THR A 63 -8.74 -6.66 -7.85
CA THR A 63 -8.04 -6.51 -6.57
C THR A 63 -6.99 -7.61 -6.45
N ILE A 64 -5.76 -7.22 -6.15
CA ILE A 64 -4.62 -8.11 -5.96
C ILE A 64 -4.18 -8.00 -4.49
N PRO A 65 -4.28 -9.09 -3.69
CA PRO A 65 -3.73 -9.10 -2.34
C PRO A 65 -2.20 -9.08 -2.41
N LEU A 66 -1.61 -8.18 -1.61
CA LEU A 66 -0.17 -7.96 -1.46
C LEU A 66 0.41 -8.58 -0.18
N ALA A 67 -0.44 -9.05 0.74
CA ALA A 67 -0.03 -9.75 1.96
C ALA A 67 1.02 -10.85 1.66
N GLY A 68 2.19 -10.74 2.30
CA GLY A 68 3.32 -11.66 2.10
C GLY A 68 4.15 -11.42 0.82
N LYS A 69 3.83 -10.40 0.01
CA LYS A 69 4.60 -9.97 -1.18
C LYS A 69 5.23 -8.59 -1.03
N SER A 70 4.61 -7.71 -0.24
CA SER A 70 5.06 -6.33 -0.01
C SER A 70 4.63 -5.86 1.38
N GLU A 71 5.42 -4.97 1.99
CA GLU A 71 5.07 -4.25 3.23
C GLU A 71 4.49 -2.85 2.93
N MET A 72 4.31 -2.50 1.66
CA MET A 72 3.92 -1.14 1.24
C MET A 72 2.40 -0.87 1.34
N ALA A 73 1.57 -1.91 1.18
CA ALA A 73 0.11 -1.88 1.28
C ALA A 73 -0.42 -3.31 1.36
N ASP A 74 -1.64 -3.52 1.86
CA ASP A 74 -2.31 -4.83 1.91
C ASP A 74 -2.91 -5.24 0.56
N HIS A 75 -3.40 -4.27 -0.22
CA HIS A 75 -4.07 -4.50 -1.50
C HIS A 75 -3.59 -3.53 -2.59
N MET A 76 -3.47 -4.05 -3.82
CA MET A 76 -3.42 -3.23 -5.03
C MET A 76 -4.72 -3.38 -5.80
N VAL A 77 -5.36 -2.28 -6.15
CA VAL A 77 -6.50 -2.24 -7.06
C VAL A 77 -6.02 -1.73 -8.42
N VAL A 78 -6.43 -2.38 -9.51
CA VAL A 78 -6.15 -1.93 -10.88
C VAL A 78 -7.48 -1.79 -11.61
N ALA A 79 -7.72 -0.62 -12.19
CA ALA A 79 -8.95 -0.24 -12.85
C ALA A 79 -8.67 0.44 -14.20
N THR A 80 -9.65 0.38 -15.11
CA THR A 80 -9.60 1.00 -16.44
C THR A 80 -10.58 2.18 -16.52
N GLY A 81 -10.19 3.29 -17.15
CA GLY A 81 -11.06 4.39 -17.53
C GLY A 81 -10.97 4.66 -19.03
N ARG A 82 -12.11 4.79 -19.73
CA ARG A 82 -12.21 4.80 -21.21
C ARG A 82 -11.63 6.06 -21.89
N SER A 83 -11.13 7.04 -21.14
CA SER A 83 -10.52 8.27 -21.65
C SER A 83 -9.70 8.97 -20.57
N SER A 84 -8.72 9.80 -20.94
CA SER A 84 -7.89 10.55 -19.99
C SER A 84 -8.72 11.42 -19.04
N ARG A 85 -9.85 11.97 -19.54
CA ARG A 85 -10.82 12.72 -18.72
C ARG A 85 -11.50 11.84 -17.67
N GLN A 86 -11.92 10.62 -18.01
CA GLN A 86 -12.54 9.72 -17.03
C GLN A 86 -11.50 9.24 -16.00
N VAL A 87 -10.27 8.90 -16.43
CA VAL A 87 -9.18 8.51 -15.52
C VAL A 87 -8.89 9.61 -14.50
N GLY A 88 -8.76 10.87 -14.95
CA GLY A 88 -8.60 12.02 -14.06
C GLY A 88 -9.78 12.24 -13.11
N ALA A 89 -11.02 12.08 -13.60
CA ALA A 89 -12.24 12.23 -12.81
C ALA A 89 -12.39 11.12 -11.74
N ILE A 90 -12.16 9.85 -12.09
CA ILE A 90 -12.15 8.72 -11.15
C ILE A 90 -11.20 9.02 -9.98
N ALA A 91 -9.98 9.47 -10.27
CA ALA A 91 -8.99 9.79 -9.24
C ALA A 91 -9.37 11.00 -8.38
N GLU A 92 -10.07 12.00 -8.95
CA GLU A 92 -10.59 13.15 -8.21
C GLU A 92 -11.73 12.76 -7.28
N HIS A 93 -12.75 12.10 -7.82
CA HIS A 93 -13.93 11.68 -7.06
C HIS A 93 -13.55 10.69 -5.96
N LEU A 94 -12.62 9.76 -6.20
CA LEU A 94 -12.13 8.85 -5.17
C LEU A 94 -11.44 9.61 -4.04
N ALA A 95 -10.54 10.55 -4.36
CA ALA A 95 -9.83 11.34 -3.36
C ALA A 95 -10.78 12.21 -2.54
N ASP A 96 -11.78 12.82 -3.19
CA ASP A 96 -12.78 13.65 -2.53
C ASP A 96 -13.73 12.84 -1.64
N ARG A 97 -14.17 11.65 -2.06
CA ARG A 97 -14.99 10.73 -1.24
C ARG A 97 -14.23 10.25 -0.01
N LEU A 98 -13.01 9.74 -0.17
CA LEU A 98 -12.18 9.27 0.96
C LEU A 98 -11.91 10.40 1.97
N LYS A 99 -11.78 11.64 1.50
CA LYS A 99 -11.65 12.83 2.34
C LYS A 99 -12.94 13.23 3.04
N GLN A 100 -14.09 13.11 2.37
CA GLN A 100 -15.41 13.49 2.92
C GLN A 100 -15.94 12.45 3.91
N ASP A 101 -15.90 11.17 3.53
CA ASP A 101 -16.53 10.07 4.25
C ASP A 101 -15.64 9.49 5.36
N HIS A 102 -14.31 9.60 5.22
CA HIS A 102 -13.32 9.00 6.13
C HIS A 102 -12.26 9.97 6.63
N GLY A 103 -12.28 11.24 6.20
CA GLY A 103 -11.28 12.25 6.59
C GLY A 103 -9.89 12.04 5.99
N MET A 104 -9.72 11.06 5.09
CA MET A 104 -8.42 10.65 4.55
C MET A 104 -7.96 11.57 3.42
N ILE A 105 -6.76 12.13 3.55
CA ILE A 105 -6.11 12.89 2.47
C ILE A 105 -5.15 11.96 1.74
N VAL A 106 -5.59 11.45 0.59
CA VAL A 106 -4.79 10.58 -0.29
C VAL A 106 -3.85 11.38 -1.18
N ARG A 107 -2.77 10.76 -1.66
CA ARG A 107 -1.86 11.34 -2.65
C ARG A 107 -2.16 10.76 -4.03
N SER A 108 -2.10 11.58 -5.08
CA SER A 108 -2.31 11.15 -6.46
C SER A 108 -1.23 11.65 -7.41
N GLU A 109 -0.70 10.78 -8.27
CA GLU A 109 0.32 11.11 -9.27
C GLU A 109 -0.18 10.79 -10.70
N GLY A 110 0.26 11.54 -11.71
CA GLY A 110 -0.08 11.30 -13.13
C GLY A 110 -1.38 11.94 -13.66
N LYS A 111 -2.18 12.59 -12.79
CA LYS A 111 -3.47 13.22 -13.18
C LYS A 111 -3.39 14.22 -14.33
N GLU A 112 -2.24 14.88 -14.53
CA GLU A 112 -2.04 15.88 -15.58
C GLU A 112 -2.04 15.31 -17.01
N LEU A 113 -1.57 14.07 -17.19
CA LEU A 113 -1.64 13.36 -18.47
C LEU A 113 -2.94 12.55 -18.59
N GLY A 114 -3.41 11.98 -17.48
CA GLY A 114 -4.63 11.15 -17.43
C GLY A 114 -4.52 9.82 -18.16
N ASP A 115 -3.36 9.47 -18.71
CA ASP A 115 -3.10 8.16 -19.33
C ASP A 115 -2.95 7.04 -18.29
N TRP A 116 -2.39 7.39 -17.13
CA TRP A 116 -2.33 6.57 -15.93
C TRP A 116 -2.35 7.50 -14.71
N VAL A 117 -3.09 7.11 -13.68
CA VAL A 117 -3.07 7.74 -12.35
C VAL A 117 -2.80 6.68 -11.28
N LEU A 118 -1.89 7.02 -10.36
CA LEU A 118 -1.65 6.31 -9.12
C LEU A 118 -2.33 7.06 -7.98
N ILE A 119 -3.09 6.37 -7.13
CA ILE A 119 -3.61 6.90 -5.86
C ILE A 119 -3.05 6.06 -4.71
N ASP A 120 -2.35 6.72 -3.80
CA ASP A 120 -1.83 6.17 -2.55
C ASP A 120 -2.79 6.52 -1.40
N ALA A 121 -3.47 5.50 -0.88
CA ALA A 121 -4.38 5.58 0.26
C ALA A 121 -3.88 4.79 1.48
N GLY A 122 -2.57 4.51 1.58
CA GLY A 122 -2.00 3.67 2.65
C GLY A 122 -2.22 2.18 2.37
N ASP A 123 -3.11 1.52 3.12
CA ASP A 123 -3.32 0.06 3.06
C ASP A 123 -3.84 -0.44 1.69
N VAL A 124 -4.34 0.47 0.85
CA VAL A 124 -4.76 0.18 -0.52
C VAL A 124 -4.13 1.17 -1.50
N ILE A 125 -3.51 0.64 -2.56
CA ILE A 125 -2.94 1.42 -3.67
C ILE A 125 -3.80 1.20 -4.92
N VAL A 126 -4.26 2.27 -5.55
CA VAL A 126 -5.14 2.22 -6.72
C VAL A 126 -4.42 2.71 -7.97
N HIS A 127 -4.41 1.89 -9.02
CA HIS A 127 -3.93 2.27 -10.34
C HIS A 127 -5.12 2.39 -11.29
N VAL A 128 -5.31 3.57 -11.90
CA VAL A 128 -6.36 3.82 -12.90
C VAL A 128 -5.68 4.09 -14.23
N PHE A 129 -5.90 3.22 -15.22
CA PHE A 129 -5.25 3.28 -16.53
C PHE A 129 -6.24 3.57 -17.65
N ARG A 130 -5.75 4.12 -18.77
CA ARG A 130 -6.43 3.94 -20.06
C ARG A 130 -6.19 2.53 -20.63
N PRO A 131 -7.11 1.98 -21.45
CA PRO A 131 -6.99 0.60 -21.96
C PRO A 131 -5.64 0.31 -22.62
N GLU A 132 -5.22 1.16 -23.56
CA GLU A 132 -3.95 1.02 -24.29
C GLU A 132 -2.70 1.03 -23.37
N VAL A 133 -2.75 1.78 -22.27
CA VAL A 133 -1.65 1.92 -21.31
C VAL A 133 -1.60 0.70 -20.38
N ARG A 134 -2.76 0.21 -19.95
CA ARG A 134 -2.89 -1.04 -19.18
C ARG A 134 -2.39 -2.24 -19.98
N GLU A 135 -2.79 -2.35 -21.25
CA GLU A 135 -2.34 -3.42 -22.13
C GLU A 135 -0.84 -3.38 -22.43
N PHE A 136 -0.21 -2.20 -22.41
CA PHE A 136 1.23 -2.05 -22.60
C PHE A 136 2.03 -2.46 -21.35
N TYR A 137 1.67 -1.94 -20.17
CA TYR A 137 2.44 -2.19 -18.94
C TYR A 137 2.10 -3.50 -18.23
N GLN A 138 0.85 -3.97 -18.35
CA GLN A 138 0.35 -5.25 -17.82
C GLN A 138 0.74 -5.51 -16.36
N ILE A 139 0.78 -4.48 -15.50
CA ILE A 139 1.35 -4.58 -14.15
C ILE A 139 0.69 -5.68 -13.32
N GLU A 140 -0.59 -5.93 -13.56
CA GLU A 140 -1.36 -7.02 -12.94
C GLU A 140 -0.70 -8.39 -13.12
N LYS A 141 0.01 -8.65 -14.22
CA LYS A 141 0.72 -9.94 -14.43
C LYS A 141 1.96 -10.11 -13.55
N MET A 142 2.57 -9.01 -13.10
CA MET A 142 3.72 -9.05 -12.18
C MET A 142 3.29 -9.28 -10.72
N TRP A 143 2.11 -8.78 -10.34
CA TRP A 143 1.64 -8.75 -8.96
C TRP A 143 0.55 -9.78 -8.63
N ALA A 144 -0.25 -10.20 -9.61
CA ALA A 144 -1.22 -11.28 -9.46
C ALA A 144 -0.50 -12.56 -9.01
N PRO A 145 -1.14 -13.40 -8.17
CA PRO A 145 -0.58 -14.70 -7.85
C PRO A 145 -0.36 -15.48 -9.15
N GLN A 146 0.89 -15.88 -9.38
CA GLN A 146 1.26 -16.70 -10.53
C GLN A 146 0.49 -18.02 -10.40
N ALA A 147 -0.58 -18.17 -11.21
CA ALA A 147 -1.48 -19.31 -11.11
C ALA A 147 -0.65 -20.60 -11.17
N ALA A 148 -0.70 -21.39 -10.09
CA ALA A 148 0.22 -22.50 -9.88
C ALA A 148 0.30 -23.36 -11.14
N ALA A 149 1.52 -23.53 -11.66
CA ALA A 149 1.76 -24.29 -12.86
C ALA A 149 1.05 -25.64 -12.74
N ARG A 150 0.21 -25.98 -13.73
CA ARG A 150 -0.65 -27.17 -13.68
C ARG A 150 0.22 -28.36 -13.27
N PRO A 151 -0.17 -29.17 -12.27
CA PRO A 151 0.53 -30.43 -12.04
C PRO A 151 0.46 -31.23 -13.33
N SER A 152 1.61 -31.54 -13.92
CA SER A 152 1.66 -32.42 -15.08
C SER A 152 0.96 -33.73 -14.68
N PRO A 153 0.08 -34.31 -15.52
CA PRO A 153 -0.45 -35.62 -15.24
C PRO A 153 0.73 -36.59 -15.22
N ALA A 154 1.05 -37.10 -14.02
CA ALA A 154 2.08 -38.11 -13.86
C ALA A 154 1.69 -39.31 -14.72
N GLY A 155 2.60 -39.73 -15.61
CA GLY A 155 2.31 -40.74 -16.61
C GLY A 155 1.92 -42.06 -15.96
N THR A 156 0.80 -42.63 -16.41
CA THR A 156 0.40 -44.00 -16.09
C THR A 156 1.45 -44.99 -16.61
N ALA A 157 1.95 -45.85 -15.72
CA ALA A 157 2.67 -47.08 -16.03
C ALA A 157 2.40 -48.10 -14.91
#